data_AF-A0A4P6HD13-F1
#
_entry.id   AF-A0A4P6HD13-F1
#
_cell.length_a   1.000
_cell.length_b   1.000
_cell.length_c   1.000
_cell.angle_alpha   90.00
_cell.angle_beta   90.00
_cell.angle_gamma   90.00
#
_symmetry.space_group_name_H-M   'P 1'
#
loop_
_entity.id
_entity.type
_entity.pdbx_description
1 polymer ?
#
loop_
_entity_poly.entity_id
_entity_poly.type
_entity_poly.pdbx_seq_one_letter_code
_entity_poly.pdbx_strand_id
1 'polypeptide(L)' 'MKKSSYMTRALQCRDPRFAVILGKLGYEAADMRAAPAGGQVDLLADLRAEYALIVGKKPFHGWDAATLREKIAAAKG' A
#
# COMPACT_ATOMS: atom_id res chain seq x y z
N MET A 1 -9.97 22.58 34.23
CA MET A 1 -9.51 23.50 33.18
C MET A 1 -8.65 22.69 32.19
N LYS A 2 -9.22 22.15 31.11
CA LYS A 2 -8.44 21.33 30.16
C LYS A 2 -7.59 22.29 29.33
N LYS A 3 -6.26 22.24 29.48
CA LYS A 3 -5.33 23.04 28.69
C LYS A 3 -5.38 22.54 27.25
N SER A 4 -6.14 23.23 26.39
CA SER A 4 -6.06 23.02 24.95
C SER A 4 -4.71 23.55 24.50
N SER A 5 -3.76 22.64 24.24
CA SER A 5 -2.45 23.03 23.74
C SER A 5 -2.57 23.38 22.25
N TYR A 6 -1.64 24.21 21.77
CA TYR A 6 -1.55 24.59 20.36
C TYR A 6 -1.58 23.36 19.43
N MET A 7 -0.93 22.27 19.82
CA MET A 7 -0.89 21.04 19.03
C MET A 7 -2.23 20.31 18.97
N THR A 8 -3.00 20.27 20.06
CA THR A 8 -4.35 19.68 20.04
C THR A 8 -5.27 20.43 19.08
N ARG A 9 -5.20 21.77 19.09
CA ARG A 9 -6.00 22.61 18.20
C ARG A 9 -5.54 22.51 16.74
N ALA A 10 -4.23 22.45 16.51
CA ALA A 10 -3.63 22.35 15.19
C ALA A 10 -3.96 21.02 14.49
N LEU A 11 -3.97 19.91 15.23
CA LEU A 11 -4.25 18.58 14.66
C LEU A 11 -5.75 18.33 14.43
N GLN A 12 -6.63 18.96 15.21
CA GLN A 12 -8.09 18.82 15.04
C GLN A 12 -8.65 19.75 13.96
N CYS A 13 -8.01 20.90 13.74
CA CYS A 13 -8.48 21.89 12.79
C CYS A 13 -7.95 21.54 11.40
N ARG A 14 -8.85 21.34 10.42
CA ARG A 14 -8.50 21.15 9.01
C ARG A 14 -8.06 22.46 8.32
N ASP A 15 -7.40 23.36 9.04
CA ASP A 15 -6.88 24.62 8.49
C ASP A 15 -5.47 24.38 7.89
N PRO A 16 -5.25 24.70 6.61
CA PRO A 16 -3.98 24.47 5.91
C PRO A 16 -2.79 25.21 6.54
N ARG A 17 -3.01 26.27 7.31
CA ARG A 17 -1.93 27.00 7.99
C ARG A 17 -1.22 26.15 9.04
N PHE A 18 -1.95 25.25 9.71
CA PHE A 18 -1.34 24.36 10.70
C PHE A 18 -0.37 23.39 10.04
N ALA A 19 -0.70 22.85 8.86
CA ALA A 19 0.19 21.98 8.10
C ALA A 19 1.50 22.70 7.72
N VAL A 20 1.43 23.96 7.27
CA VAL A 20 2.62 24.76 6.93
C VAL A 20 3.52 25.01 8.14
N ILE A 21 2.94 25.32 9.30
CA ILE A 21 3.73 25.58 10.52
C ILE A 21 4.32 24.29 11.08
N LEU A 22 3.54 23.20 11.12
CA LEU A 22 4.03 21.88 11.50
C LEU A 22 5.18 21.44 10.59
N GLY A 23 5.11 21.77 9.30
CA GLY A 23 6.18 21.45 8.39
C GLY A 23 7.47 22.21 8.64
N LYS A 24 7.39 23.51 8.92
CA LYS A 24 8.54 24.32 9.37
C LYS A 24 9.16 23.83 10.67
N LEU A 25 8.37 23.19 11.54
CA LEU A 25 8.83 22.59 12.79
C LEU A 25 9.42 21.17 12.61
N GLY A 26 9.46 20.66 11.37
CA GLY A 26 10.01 19.33 11.08
C GLY A 26 9.04 18.18 11.31
N TYR A 27 7.75 18.46 11.51
CA TYR A 27 6.69 17.45 11.59
C TYR A 27 6.07 17.15 10.21
N GLU A 28 6.72 17.52 9.10
CA GLU A 28 6.28 17.01 7.80
C GLU A 28 6.38 15.50 7.83
N ALA A 29 5.33 14.82 7.38
CA ALA A 29 5.25 13.37 7.28
C ALA A 29 6.18 12.83 6.17
N ALA A 30 7.41 13.32 6.06
CA ALA A 30 8.42 12.83 5.13
C ALA A 30 8.73 11.35 5.40
N ASP A 31 8.66 10.92 6.66
CA ASP A 31 8.94 9.54 7.07
C ASP A 31 7.78 8.55 6.79
N MET A 32 6.60 9.03 6.39
CA MET A 32 5.47 8.18 5.96
C MET A 32 5.21 8.24 4.45
N ARG A 33 6.25 8.48 3.65
CA ARG A 33 6.14 8.18 2.22
C ARG A 33 6.41 6.70 2.00
N ALA A 34 5.33 5.90 1.97
CA ALA A 34 5.42 4.51 1.52
C ALA A 34 6.12 4.49 0.15
N ALA A 35 7.22 3.72 0.03
CA ALA A 35 7.87 3.49 -1.25
C ALA A 35 6.82 2.97 -2.26
N PRO A 36 6.84 3.40 -3.53
CA PRO A 36 5.91 2.87 -4.52
C PRO A 36 6.17 1.38 -4.68
N ALA A 37 5.32 0.54 -4.09
CA ALA A 37 5.40 -0.91 -4.15
C ALA A 37 5.01 -1.49 -5.54
N GLY A 38 4.93 -0.65 -6.57
CA GLY A 38 4.33 -0.94 -7.88
C GLY A 38 5.27 -1.61 -8.89
N GLY A 39 6.22 -2.44 -8.43
CA GLY A 39 7.10 -3.20 -9.33
C GLY A 39 6.89 -4.70 -9.22
N GLN A 40 6.99 -5.21 -7.99
CA GLN A 40 6.94 -6.65 -7.72
C GLN A 40 5.52 -7.14 -7.38
N VAL A 41 4.68 -6.28 -6.81
CA VAL A 41 3.29 -6.61 -6.48
C VAL A 41 2.47 -6.78 -7.76
N ASP A 42 2.72 -5.94 -8.76
CA ASP A 42 1.96 -5.94 -10.01
C ASP A 42 2.24 -7.21 -10.84
N LEU A 43 3.52 -7.60 -10.97
CA LEU A 43 3.89 -8.85 -11.64
C LEU A 43 3.26 -10.10 -10.99
N LEU A 44 3.14 -10.11 -9.66
CA LEU A 44 2.51 -11.22 -8.94
C LEU A 44 0.98 -11.19 -9.07
N ALA A 45 0.38 -10.00 -9.12
CA ALA A 45 -1.05 -9.82 -9.34
C ALA A 45 -1.45 -10.31 -10.75
N ASP A 46 -0.67 -10.00 -11.77
CA ASP A 46 -0.90 -10.44 -13.15
C ASP A 46 -0.88 -11.97 -13.27
N LEU A 47 0.13 -12.62 -12.67
CA LEU A 47 0.21 -14.09 -12.63
C LEU A 47 -0.98 -14.72 -11.90
N ARG A 48 -1.47 -14.08 -10.84
CA ARG A 48 -2.65 -14.58 -10.11
C ARG A 48 -3.92 -14.45 -10.94
N ALA A 49 -4.07 -13.36 -11.70
CA ALA A 49 -5.19 -13.16 -12.60
C ALA A 49 -5.18 -14.21 -13.73
N GLU A 50 -4.01 -14.45 -14.35
CA GLU A 50 -3.87 -15.45 -15.40
C GLU A 50 -4.20 -16.87 -14.90
N TYR A 51 -3.70 -17.26 -13.72
CA TYR A 51 -4.05 -18.55 -13.11
C TYR A 51 -5.57 -18.68 -12.86
N ALA A 52 -6.21 -17.63 -12.35
CA ALA A 52 -7.64 -17.62 -12.09
C ALA A 52 -8.47 -17.75 -13.37
N LEU A 53 -8.01 -17.18 -14.49
CA LEU A 53 -8.66 -17.32 -15.80
C LEU A 53 -8.58 -18.74 -16.35
N ILE A 54 -7.43 -19.40 -16.21
CA ILE A 54 -7.20 -20.74 -16.77
C ILE A 54 -7.84 -21.82 -15.90
N VAL A 55 -7.66 -21.74 -14.58
CA VAL A 55 -8.11 -22.78 -13.64
C VAL A 55 -9.53 -22.51 -13.12
N GLY A 56 -10.02 -21.27 -13.22
CA GLY A 56 -11.32 -20.86 -12.67
C GLY A 56 -11.37 -20.80 -11.14
N LYS A 57 -10.23 -20.98 -10.46
CA LYS A 57 -10.10 -20.97 -9.00
C LYS A 57 -9.13 -19.89 -8.56
N LYS A 58 -9.40 -19.31 -7.38
CA LYS A 58 -8.53 -18.30 -6.79
C LYS A 58 -7.21 -18.95 -6.34
N PRO A 59 -6.04 -18.41 -6.76
CA PRO A 59 -4.74 -18.91 -6.32
C PRO A 59 -4.49 -18.64 -4.83
N PHE A 60 -3.71 -19.50 -4.19
CA PHE A 60 -3.33 -19.32 -2.79
C PHE A 60 -2.39 -18.11 -2.62
N HIS A 61 -2.68 -17.27 -1.62
CA HIS A 61 -1.93 -16.02 -1.41
C HIS A 61 -0.48 -16.22 -0.94
N GLY A 62 -0.14 -17.40 -0.42
CA GLY A 62 1.23 -17.75 -0.03
C GLY A 62 2.10 -18.30 -1.17
N TRP A 63 1.57 -18.41 -2.40
CA TRP A 63 2.38 -18.81 -3.55
C TRP A 63 3.18 -17.63 -4.09
N ASP A 64 4.42 -17.94 -4.45
CA ASP A 64 5.35 -17.05 -5.12
C ASP A 64 5.16 -17.07 -6.65
N ALA A 65 5.87 -16.20 -7.35
CA ALA A 65 5.78 -16.07 -8.80
C ALA A 65 6.24 -17.34 -9.54
N ALA A 66 7.22 -18.09 -8.99
CA ALA A 66 7.72 -19.32 -9.58
C ALA A 66 6.64 -20.42 -9.55
N THR A 67 6.04 -20.65 -8.38
CA THR A 67 4.97 -21.64 -8.20
C THR A 67 3.76 -21.31 -9.08
N LEU A 68 3.39 -20.03 -9.17
CA LEU A 68 2.27 -19.61 -10.03
C LEU A 68 2.53 -19.91 -11.51
N ARG A 69 3.74 -19.66 -12.01
CA ARG A 69 4.11 -19.98 -13.41
C ARG A 69 4.05 -21.48 -13.69
N GLU A 70 4.56 -22.31 -12.79
CA GLU A 70 4.47 -23.77 -12.93
C GLU A 70 3.02 -24.25 -12.97
N LYS A 71 2.17 -23.71 -12.09
CA LYS A 71 0.75 -24.06 -12.04
C LYS A 71 -0.03 -23.60 -13.27
N ILE A 72 0.30 -22.43 -13.82
CA ILE A 72 -0.25 -21.93 -15.08
C ILE A 72 0.16 -22.83 -16.24
N ALA A 73 1.44 -23.20 -16.33
CA ALA A 73 1.95 -24.08 -17.38
C ALA A 73 1.30 -25.48 -17.32
N ALA A 74 1.16 -26.04 -16.12
CA ALA A 74 0.52 -27.34 -15.91
C ALA A 74 -0.98 -27.34 -16.25
N ALA A 75 -1.67 -26.20 -16.18
CA ALA A 75 -3.09 -26.09 -16.51
C ALA A 75 -3.36 -25.77 -17.99
N LYS A 76 -2.34 -25.31 -18.73
CA LYS A 76 -2.41 -25.08 -20.19
C LYS A 76 -2.02 -26.31 -21.02
N GLY A 77 -1.31 -27.27 -20.42
CA GLY A 77 -0.96 -28.55 -21.04
C GLY A 77 -2.10 -29.54 -21.00
#